data_AF-A0A0C2FEG9-F1
#
_entry.id   AF-A0A0C2FEG9-F1
#
_cell.length_a   1.000
_cell.length_b   1.000
_cell.length_c   1.000
_cell.angle_alpha   90.00
_cell.angle_beta   90.00
_cell.angle_gamma   90.00
#
_symmetry.space_group_name_H-M   'P 1'
#
loop_
_entity.id
_entity.type
_entity.pdbx_description
1 polymer ?
#
loop_
_entity_poly.entity_id
_entity_poly.type
_entity_poly.pdbx_seq_one_letter_code
_entity_poly.pdbx_strand_id
1 'polypeptide(L)'
;MANKFGIRGFPTIKYFAPGSDASDAVDYDGGRTTADIVSWASAKALENLPAPEVVQGTNQQIVEDQCKEKQLCIFAFLPHILDCQSKCRNDYLAILRELGDKFKKNGWGWIWVEGGAQPELEEAFGIGGFGYPAMAAMNYRKMKFAMLKGSFGRDGIHEFLRDLSYGKGQTAPVKGATFPKITKMDPWDGKDGQLPVEEDIDLSDVELDHTEL
;
A
#
# COMPACT_ATOMS: atom_id res chain seq x y z
N MET A 1 16.17 -33.08 -25.22
CA MET A 1 15.79 -32.06 -24.20
C MET A 1 16.96 -31.67 -23.30
N ALA A 2 17.72 -32.60 -22.70
CA ALA A 2 18.86 -32.28 -21.81
C ALA A 2 19.94 -31.35 -22.41
N ASN A 3 20.38 -31.60 -23.65
CA ASN A 3 21.37 -30.74 -24.33
C ASN A 3 20.88 -29.30 -24.56
N LYS A 4 19.56 -29.09 -24.72
CA LYS A 4 18.97 -27.75 -24.94
C LYS A 4 19.17 -26.83 -23.72
N PHE A 5 19.25 -27.42 -22.53
CA PHE A 5 19.33 -26.69 -21.26
C PHE A 5 20.71 -26.78 -20.60
N GLY A 6 21.71 -27.33 -21.30
CA GLY A 6 23.09 -27.43 -20.82
C GLY A 6 23.30 -28.45 -19.70
N ILE A 7 22.41 -29.44 -19.55
CA ILE A 7 22.54 -30.47 -18.52
C ILE A 7 23.72 -31.40 -18.87
N ARG A 8 24.77 -31.40 -18.04
CA ARG A 8 26.01 -32.18 -18.26
C ARG A 8 26.10 -33.46 -17.44
N GLY A 9 25.17 -33.70 -16.50
CA GLY A 9 25.13 -34.89 -15.64
C GLY A 9 23.76 -35.05 -14.99
N PHE A 10 23.51 -36.20 -14.38
CA PHE A 10 22.26 -36.48 -13.65
C PHE A 10 22.59 -36.92 -12.21
N PRO A 11 21.73 -36.60 -11.22
CA PRO A 11 20.58 -35.69 -11.30
C PRO A 11 20.98 -34.21 -11.30
N THR A 12 20.27 -33.37 -12.06
CA THR A 12 20.38 -31.90 -12.03
C THR A 12 18.99 -31.31 -11.93
N ILE A 13 18.78 -30.38 -11.00
CA ILE A 13 17.55 -29.59 -10.89
C ILE A 13 17.86 -28.21 -11.46
N LYS A 14 16.99 -27.72 -12.35
CA LYS A 14 17.08 -26.41 -12.96
C LYS A 14 15.77 -25.66 -12.79
N TYR A 15 15.84 -24.43 -12.34
CA TYR A 15 14.67 -23.56 -12.14
C TYR A 15 14.55 -22.55 -13.26
N PHE A 16 13.33 -22.39 -13.76
CA PHE A 16 12.95 -21.40 -14.77
C PHE A 16 11.93 -20.49 -14.11
N ALA A 17 12.23 -19.20 -14.04
CA ALA A 17 11.28 -18.24 -13.50
C ALA A 17 10.09 -18.07 -14.46
N PRO A 18 8.90 -17.71 -13.98
CA PRO A 18 7.78 -17.38 -14.86
C PRO A 18 8.20 -16.33 -15.89
N GLY A 19 7.99 -16.65 -17.18
CA GLY A 19 8.36 -15.76 -18.29
C GLY A 19 9.85 -15.71 -18.65
N SER A 20 10.71 -16.52 -18.01
CA SER A 20 12.14 -16.54 -18.32
C SER A 20 12.48 -17.45 -19.51
N ASP A 21 13.56 -17.12 -20.22
CA ASP A 21 14.07 -17.95 -21.30
C ASP A 21 14.95 -19.10 -20.78
N ALA A 22 15.28 -20.03 -21.68
CA ALA A 22 16.13 -21.18 -21.36
C ALA A 22 17.55 -20.79 -20.89
N SER A 23 18.02 -19.60 -21.28
CA SER A 23 19.30 -19.01 -20.87
C SER A 23 19.31 -18.54 -19.42
N ASP A 24 18.16 -18.17 -18.88
CA ASP A 24 18.03 -17.54 -17.55
C ASP A 24 17.84 -18.58 -16.44
N ALA A 25 17.85 -19.86 -16.84
CA ALA A 25 17.59 -20.97 -15.96
C ALA A 25 18.69 -21.12 -14.91
N VAL A 26 18.30 -21.17 -13.65
CA VAL A 26 19.20 -21.23 -12.49
C VAL A 26 19.41 -22.68 -12.08
N ASP A 27 20.67 -23.09 -11.95
CA ASP A 27 21.04 -24.41 -11.46
C ASP A 27 20.84 -24.50 -9.94
N TYR A 28 20.35 -25.65 -9.48
CA TYR A 28 20.32 -25.98 -8.06
C TYR A 28 21.69 -26.50 -7.61
N ASP A 29 22.31 -25.80 -6.67
CA ASP A 29 23.62 -26.12 -6.08
C ASP A 29 23.53 -26.58 -4.60
N GLY A 30 22.31 -26.73 -4.06
CA GLY A 30 22.07 -27.14 -2.68
C GLY A 30 22.25 -28.63 -2.40
N GLY A 31 22.01 -29.01 -1.14
CA GLY A 31 22.12 -30.39 -0.68
C GLY A 31 21.13 -31.35 -1.35
N ARG A 32 21.45 -32.65 -1.41
CA ARG A 32 20.59 -33.66 -2.06
C ARG A 32 19.43 -34.15 -1.17
N THR A 33 19.19 -33.50 -0.03
CA THR A 33 18.11 -33.90 0.86
C THR A 33 16.78 -33.32 0.36
N THR A 34 15.68 -34.01 0.67
CA THR A 34 14.34 -33.50 0.37
C THR A 34 14.11 -32.12 0.99
N ALA A 35 14.62 -31.90 2.20
CA ALA A 35 14.47 -30.63 2.91
C ALA A 35 15.15 -29.47 2.18
N ASP A 36 16.37 -29.67 1.68
CA ASP A 36 17.12 -28.63 0.96
C ASP A 36 16.44 -28.27 -0.37
N ILE A 37 15.93 -29.27 -1.09
CA ILE A 37 15.23 -29.07 -2.37
C ILE A 37 13.92 -28.31 -2.16
N VAL A 38 13.12 -28.72 -1.16
CA VAL A 38 11.85 -28.06 -0.84
C VAL A 38 12.09 -26.63 -0.38
N SER A 39 13.11 -26.38 0.45
CA SER A 39 13.48 -25.03 0.90
C SER A 39 13.84 -24.12 -0.27
N TRP A 40 14.69 -24.61 -1.19
CA TRP A 40 15.08 -23.84 -2.37
C TRP A 40 13.93 -23.57 -3.32
N ALA A 41 13.11 -24.58 -3.62
CA ALA A 41 11.93 -24.41 -4.47
C ALA A 41 10.94 -23.41 -3.86
N SER A 42 10.73 -23.47 -2.53
CA SER A 42 9.87 -22.52 -1.80
C SER A 42 10.43 -21.10 -1.86
N ALA A 43 11.74 -20.92 -1.71
CA ALA A 43 12.38 -19.61 -1.83
C ALA A 43 12.17 -19.01 -3.24
N LYS A 44 12.31 -19.82 -4.29
CA LYS A 44 12.04 -19.40 -5.68
C LYS A 44 10.57 -19.06 -5.92
N ALA A 45 9.65 -19.83 -5.35
CA ALA A 45 8.23 -19.48 -5.40
C ALA A 45 7.94 -18.12 -4.74
N LEU A 46 8.54 -17.85 -3.58
CA LEU A 46 8.37 -16.58 -2.86
C LEU A 46 8.99 -15.38 -3.59
N GLU A 47 10.09 -15.58 -4.32
CA GLU A 47 10.72 -14.54 -5.16
C GLU A 47 9.82 -14.11 -6.33
N ASN A 48 9.00 -15.03 -6.83
CA ASN A 48 8.14 -14.83 -8.00
C ASN A 48 6.68 -14.57 -7.64
N LEU A 49 6.40 -14.24 -6.38
CA LEU A 49 5.11 -13.69 -6.02
C LEU A 49 4.87 -12.39 -6.80
N PRO A 50 3.63 -12.17 -7.29
CA PRO A 50 3.28 -10.90 -7.90
C PRO A 50 3.46 -9.78 -6.88
N ALA A 51 3.85 -8.60 -7.38
CA ALA A 51 3.88 -7.41 -6.54
C ALA A 51 2.47 -7.12 -6.00
N PRO A 52 2.34 -6.68 -4.74
CA PRO A 52 1.04 -6.32 -4.20
C PRO A 52 0.49 -5.10 -4.93
N GLU A 53 -0.83 -5.10 -5.13
CA GLU A 53 -1.53 -3.95 -5.68
C GLU A 53 -1.71 -2.89 -4.60
N VAL A 54 -1.32 -1.66 -4.92
CA VAL A 54 -1.56 -0.49 -4.06
C VAL A 54 -2.88 0.15 -4.51
N VAL A 55 -3.96 -0.12 -3.78
CA VAL A 55 -5.32 0.30 -4.15
C VAL A 55 -5.76 1.53 -3.37
N GLN A 56 -6.68 2.32 -3.94
CA GLN A 56 -7.31 3.42 -3.22
C GLN A 56 -8.46 2.91 -2.35
N GLY A 57 -8.52 3.35 -1.09
CA GLY A 57 -9.62 3.03 -0.17
C GLY A 57 -10.89 3.82 -0.48
N THR A 58 -11.58 3.50 -1.58
CA THR A 58 -12.77 4.24 -2.05
C THR A 58 -14.10 3.69 -1.52
N ASN A 59 -14.10 2.49 -0.94
CA ASN A 59 -15.28 1.90 -0.32
C ASN A 59 -14.88 0.78 0.66
N GLN A 60 -15.86 0.35 1.45
CA GLN A 60 -15.67 -0.67 2.49
C GLN A 60 -15.15 -2.00 1.92
N GLN A 61 -15.70 -2.45 0.80
CA GLN A 61 -15.38 -3.75 0.22
C GLN A 61 -13.91 -3.85 -0.20
N ILE A 62 -13.38 -2.81 -0.87
CA ILE A 62 -11.97 -2.76 -1.29
C ILE A 62 -11.03 -2.90 -0.10
N VAL A 63 -11.32 -2.18 0.98
CA VAL A 63 -10.48 -2.24 2.19
C VAL A 63 -10.55 -3.61 2.84
N GLU A 64 -11.74 -4.18 2.92
CA GLU A 64 -11.95 -5.50 3.50
C GLU A 64 -11.27 -6.61 2.71
N ASP A 65 -11.36 -6.59 1.38
CA ASP A 65 -10.73 -7.58 0.50
C ASP A 65 -9.20 -7.54 0.62
N GLN A 66 -8.63 -6.34 0.79
CA GLN A 66 -7.19 -6.17 0.96
C GLN A 66 -6.69 -6.48 2.37
N CYS A 67 -7.51 -6.30 3.40
CA CYS A 67 -7.04 -6.36 4.79
C CYS A 67 -7.52 -7.57 5.60
N LYS A 68 -8.74 -8.11 5.38
CA LYS A 68 -9.37 -9.09 6.30
C LYS A 68 -8.55 -10.37 6.46
N GLU A 69 -8.09 -10.92 5.34
CA GLU A 69 -7.34 -12.19 5.36
C GLU A 69 -5.84 -12.00 5.62
N LYS A 70 -5.34 -10.77 5.55
CA LYS A 70 -3.91 -10.47 5.70
C LYS A 70 -3.51 -10.32 7.16
N GLN A 71 -2.22 -10.47 7.43
CA GLN A 71 -1.69 -10.30 8.79
C GLN A 71 -1.58 -8.82 9.17
N LEU A 72 -1.18 -7.99 8.22
CA LEU A 72 -1.13 -6.54 8.32
C LEU A 72 -1.66 -5.91 7.03
N CYS A 73 -2.23 -4.72 7.18
CA CYS A 73 -2.66 -3.85 6.11
C CYS A 73 -1.99 -2.49 6.28
N ILE A 74 -1.25 -2.05 5.28
CA ILE A 74 -0.52 -0.79 5.27
C ILE A 74 -1.43 0.26 4.66
N PHE A 75 -1.74 1.29 5.45
CA PHE A 75 -2.50 2.47 5.04
C PHE A 75 -1.55 3.65 4.88
N ALA A 76 -1.56 4.25 3.69
CA ALA A 76 -0.86 5.49 3.39
C ALA A 76 -1.87 6.61 3.17
N PHE A 77 -1.83 7.63 4.01
CA PHE A 77 -2.67 8.81 3.91
C PHE A 77 -1.87 9.89 3.19
N LEU A 78 -2.24 10.17 1.95
CA LEU A 78 -1.53 11.10 1.07
C LEU A 78 -2.18 12.47 1.12
N PRO A 79 -1.44 13.56 0.84
CA PRO A 79 -2.02 14.90 0.79
C PRO A 79 -3.19 14.99 -0.19
N HIS A 80 -4.09 15.95 0.07
CA HIS A 80 -5.19 16.25 -0.83
C HIS A 80 -4.65 16.60 -2.23
N ILE A 81 -5.43 16.30 -3.28
CA ILE A 81 -4.94 16.46 -4.65
C ILE A 81 -4.61 17.91 -4.98
N LEU A 82 -5.32 18.87 -4.39
CA LEU A 82 -5.06 20.30 -4.59
C LEU A 82 -3.71 20.77 -4.03
N ASP A 83 -3.19 20.09 -2.99
CA ASP A 83 -1.96 20.49 -2.31
C ASP A 83 -0.69 19.90 -2.96
N CYS A 84 -0.82 18.72 -3.58
CA CYS A 84 0.29 17.90 -4.08
C CYS A 84 0.22 17.66 -5.59
N GLN A 85 -0.97 17.75 -6.19
CA GLN A 85 -1.22 17.49 -7.60
C GLN A 85 -0.81 16.06 -8.03
N SER A 86 -1.05 15.72 -9.30
CA SER A 86 -0.88 14.35 -9.79
C SER A 86 0.57 13.88 -9.71
N LYS A 87 1.53 14.78 -9.98
CA LYS A 87 2.95 14.44 -9.98
C LYS A 87 3.41 13.97 -8.60
N CYS A 88 3.21 14.77 -7.55
CA CYS A 88 3.70 14.41 -6.22
C CYS A 88 2.91 13.19 -5.65
N ARG A 89 1.63 13.03 -5.99
CA ARG A 89 0.88 11.81 -5.64
C ARG A 89 1.47 10.57 -6.29
N ASN A 90 1.78 10.64 -7.59
CA ASN A 90 2.42 9.54 -8.30
C ASN A 90 3.80 9.21 -7.75
N ASP A 91 4.57 10.21 -7.30
CA ASP A 91 5.86 9.99 -6.65
C ASP A 91 5.69 9.19 -5.34
N TYR A 92 4.69 9.50 -4.50
CA TYR A 92 4.36 8.69 -3.32
C TYR A 92 3.89 7.28 -3.68
N LEU A 93 3.01 7.15 -4.66
CA LEU A 93 2.53 5.84 -5.11
C LEU A 93 3.68 4.98 -5.68
N ALA A 94 4.67 5.59 -6.33
CA ALA A 94 5.87 4.88 -6.78
C ALA A 94 6.68 4.30 -5.61
N ILE A 95 6.87 5.08 -4.54
CA ILE A 95 7.54 4.61 -3.31
C ILE A 95 6.77 3.44 -2.69
N LEU A 96 5.43 3.53 -2.60
CA LEU A 96 4.59 2.46 -2.06
C LEU A 96 4.68 1.18 -2.90
N ARG A 97 4.70 1.29 -4.24
CA ARG A 97 4.85 0.13 -5.13
C ARG A 97 6.23 -0.52 -5.01
N GLU A 98 7.29 0.29 -4.96
CA GLU A 98 8.66 -0.19 -4.76
C GLU A 98 8.80 -0.98 -3.45
N LEU A 99 8.31 -0.41 -2.34
CA LEU A 99 8.37 -1.05 -1.04
C LEU A 99 7.39 -2.22 -0.93
N GLY A 100 6.24 -2.14 -1.61
CA GLY A 100 5.30 -3.24 -1.77
C GLY A 100 5.95 -4.47 -2.39
N ASP A 101 6.66 -4.31 -3.51
CA ASP A 101 7.40 -5.41 -4.14
C ASP A 101 8.53 -5.93 -3.24
N LYS A 102 9.27 -5.04 -2.57
CA LYS A 102 10.35 -5.43 -1.65
C LYS A 102 9.87 -6.27 -0.48
N PHE A 103 8.68 -5.97 0.05
CA PHE A 103 8.06 -6.68 1.20
C PHE A 103 6.97 -7.67 0.78
N LYS A 104 6.86 -8.04 -0.51
CA LYS A 104 5.79 -8.92 -1.02
C LYS A 104 5.73 -10.29 -0.33
N LYS A 105 6.87 -10.79 0.14
CA LYS A 105 6.97 -12.07 0.89
C LYS A 105 6.19 -12.04 2.21
N ASN A 106 5.94 -10.85 2.77
CA ASN A 106 5.14 -10.69 3.98
C ASN A 106 3.62 -10.78 3.71
N GLY A 107 3.19 -10.68 2.46
CA GLY A 107 1.78 -10.82 2.07
C GLY A 107 0.87 -9.75 2.68
N TRP A 108 1.40 -8.54 2.94
CA TRP A 108 0.60 -7.43 3.48
C TRP A 108 -0.32 -6.83 2.42
N GLY A 109 -1.48 -6.32 2.87
CA GLY A 109 -2.35 -5.48 2.04
C GLY A 109 -1.84 -4.05 1.97
N TRP A 110 -2.06 -3.36 0.85
CA TRP A 110 -1.59 -1.99 0.63
C TRP A 110 -2.73 -1.10 0.16
N ILE A 111 -3.03 -0.07 0.94
CA ILE A 111 -4.11 0.86 0.68
C ILE A 111 -3.57 2.27 0.81
N TRP A 112 -3.97 3.15 -0.11
CA TRP A 112 -3.78 4.58 0.05
C TRP A 112 -5.13 5.31 0.13
N VAL A 113 -5.12 6.43 0.83
CA VAL A 113 -6.29 7.26 1.09
C VAL A 113 -5.90 8.71 0.86
N GLU A 114 -6.77 9.49 0.23
CA GLU A 114 -6.59 10.93 0.10
C GLU A 114 -6.96 11.61 1.43
N GLY A 115 -6.11 12.54 1.88
CA GLY A 115 -6.35 13.29 3.11
C GLY A 115 -7.64 14.08 3.05
N GLY A 116 -8.49 13.89 4.06
CA GLY A 116 -9.82 14.47 4.17
C GLY A 116 -10.93 13.64 3.50
N ALA A 117 -10.60 12.62 2.70
CA ALA A 117 -11.61 11.83 2.00
C ALA A 117 -12.30 10.79 2.89
N GLN A 118 -11.64 10.35 3.98
CA GLN A 118 -12.17 9.33 4.88
C GLN A 118 -12.06 9.77 6.36
N PRO A 119 -12.89 10.72 6.80
CA PRO A 119 -12.75 11.34 8.13
C PRO A 119 -12.89 10.35 9.29
N GLU A 120 -13.81 9.38 9.20
CA GLU A 120 -13.96 8.35 10.25
C GLU A 120 -12.73 7.44 10.35
N LEU A 121 -12.11 7.12 9.21
CA LEU A 121 -10.88 6.32 9.16
C LEU A 121 -9.70 7.10 9.74
N GLU A 122 -9.55 8.36 9.34
CA GLU A 122 -8.51 9.25 9.84
C GLU A 122 -8.63 9.44 11.35
N GLU A 123 -9.83 9.71 11.86
CA GLU A 123 -10.08 9.85 13.29
C GLU A 123 -9.74 8.56 14.05
N ALA A 124 -10.10 7.39 13.51
CA ALA A 124 -9.83 6.11 14.15
C ALA A 124 -8.33 5.80 14.30
N PHE A 125 -7.51 6.32 13.38
CA PHE A 125 -6.04 6.24 13.45
C PHE A 125 -5.37 7.45 14.12
N GLY A 126 -6.14 8.49 14.47
CA GLY A 126 -5.60 9.75 15.01
C GLY A 126 -4.83 10.57 13.98
N ILE A 127 -5.23 10.49 12.71
CA ILE A 127 -4.68 11.21 11.57
C ILE A 127 -5.48 12.51 11.37
N GLY A 128 -4.80 13.56 10.88
CA GLY A 128 -5.37 14.92 10.73
C GLY A 128 -4.70 15.95 11.64
N GLY A 129 -4.20 15.54 12.82
CA GLY A 129 -3.44 16.44 13.70
C GLY A 129 -1.95 16.61 13.33
N PHE A 130 -1.33 15.55 12.80
CA PHE A 130 0.09 15.53 12.42
C PHE A 130 0.35 16.00 10.98
N GLY A 131 -0.71 16.24 10.20
CA GLY A 131 -0.63 16.56 8.78
C GLY A 131 -0.43 15.34 7.88
N TYR A 132 -0.33 15.61 6.58
CA TYR A 132 -0.11 14.64 5.52
C TYR A 132 1.27 14.85 4.89
N PRO A 133 1.95 13.79 4.40
CA PRO A 133 1.52 12.38 4.40
C PRO A 133 1.72 11.66 5.74
N ALA A 134 0.93 10.61 5.99
CA ALA A 134 1.02 9.76 7.18
C ALA A 134 0.88 8.27 6.82
N MET A 135 1.46 7.37 7.61
CA MET A 135 1.36 5.92 7.39
C MET A 135 0.99 5.16 8.67
N ALA A 136 0.08 4.20 8.54
CA ALA A 136 -0.32 3.29 9.60
C ALA A 136 -0.26 1.84 9.10
N ALA A 137 0.20 0.91 9.93
CA ALA A 137 0.10 -0.52 9.68
C ALA A 137 -0.90 -1.13 10.66
N MET A 138 -2.02 -1.66 10.16
CA MET A 138 -3.11 -2.18 10.98
C MET A 138 -3.22 -3.71 10.90
N ASN A 139 -3.48 -4.35 12.02
CA ASN A 139 -3.98 -5.72 12.07
C ASN A 139 -5.51 -5.69 12.17
N TYR A 140 -6.20 -6.08 11.09
CA TYR A 140 -7.66 -6.03 10.99
C TYR A 140 -8.36 -6.91 12.04
N ARG A 141 -7.80 -8.09 12.36
CA ARG A 141 -8.39 -9.02 13.34
C ARG A 141 -8.22 -8.56 14.79
N LYS A 142 -7.10 -7.91 15.11
CA LYS A 142 -6.78 -7.46 16.47
C LYS A 142 -7.23 -6.03 16.76
N MET A 143 -7.68 -5.28 15.74
CA MET A 143 -8.01 -3.85 15.82
C MET A 143 -6.91 -3.04 16.52
N LYS A 144 -5.67 -3.28 16.09
CA LYS A 144 -4.47 -2.57 16.56
C LYS A 144 -3.69 -2.06 15.35
N PHE A 145 -3.07 -0.90 15.49
CA PHE A 145 -2.23 -0.32 14.47
C PHE A 145 -0.91 0.20 15.05
N ALA A 146 0.09 0.32 14.20
CA ALA A 146 1.33 1.02 14.48
C ALA A 146 1.44 2.20 13.50
N MET A 147 1.85 3.37 14.00
CA MET A 147 2.08 4.55 13.17
C MET A 147 3.55 4.65 12.79
N LEU A 148 3.81 5.09 11.56
CA LEU A 148 5.12 5.56 11.16
C LEU A 148 5.45 6.84 11.95
N LYS A 149 6.52 6.79 12.75
CA LYS A 149 7.04 7.95 13.50
C LYS A 149 8.19 8.67 12.79
N GLY A 150 8.78 8.03 11.78
CA GLY A 150 9.88 8.57 10.98
C GLY A 150 9.39 9.41 9.81
N SER A 151 10.32 9.78 8.92
CA SER A 151 9.99 10.53 7.71
C SER A 151 9.16 9.68 6.75
N PHE A 152 8.17 10.32 6.11
CA PHE A 152 7.44 9.71 4.99
C PHE A 152 8.28 9.81 3.72
N GLY A 153 9.33 9.00 3.66
CA GLY A 153 10.20 8.84 2.50
C GLY A 153 10.63 7.39 2.41
N ARG A 154 11.31 7.04 1.31
CA ARG A 154 11.72 5.66 1.01
C ARG A 154 12.42 4.98 2.19
N ASP A 155 13.41 5.65 2.80
CA ASP A 155 14.20 5.07 3.88
C ASP A 155 13.42 4.95 5.19
N GLY A 156 12.64 5.98 5.55
CA GLY A 156 11.83 5.97 6.77
C GLY A 156 10.70 4.94 6.72
N ILE A 157 10.02 4.81 5.57
CA ILE A 157 9.02 3.77 5.36
C ILE A 157 9.68 2.39 5.36
N HIS A 158 10.83 2.23 4.70
CA HIS A 158 11.55 0.95 4.69
C HIS A 158 11.94 0.50 6.10
N GLU A 159 12.47 1.39 6.94
CA GLU A 159 12.82 1.08 8.32
C GLU A 159 11.58 0.65 9.13
N PHE A 160 10.48 1.38 8.99
CA PHE A 160 9.23 1.05 9.65
C PHE A 160 8.69 -0.33 9.25
N LEU A 161 8.63 -0.61 7.94
CA LEU A 161 8.20 -1.92 7.43
C LEU A 161 9.14 -3.04 7.88
N ARG A 162 10.45 -2.81 7.87
CA ARG A 162 11.43 -3.77 8.39
C ARG A 162 11.14 -4.09 9.86
N ASP A 163 10.92 -3.09 10.69
CA ASP A 163 10.65 -3.29 12.11
C ASP A 163 9.34 -4.08 12.33
N LEU A 164 8.29 -3.77 11.56
CA LEU A 164 7.04 -4.54 11.57
C LEU A 164 7.23 -6.01 11.19
N SER A 165 8.11 -6.30 10.22
CA SER A 165 8.40 -7.68 9.81
C SER A 165 9.04 -8.52 10.92
N TYR A 166 9.75 -7.86 11.84
CA TYR A 166 10.30 -8.48 13.05
C TYR A 166 9.38 -8.39 14.28
N GLY A 167 8.14 -7.91 14.10
CA GLY A 167 7.17 -7.73 15.19
C GLY A 167 7.56 -6.61 16.17
N LYS A 168 8.43 -5.69 15.77
CA LYS A 168 8.79 -4.51 16.55
C LYS A 168 7.85 -3.36 16.21
N GLY A 169 7.61 -2.51 17.20
CA GLY A 169 6.78 -1.32 17.03
C GLY A 169 5.77 -1.16 18.16
N GLN A 170 5.58 0.08 18.60
CA GLN A 170 4.53 0.41 19.55
C GLN A 170 3.19 0.38 18.82
N THR A 171 2.25 -0.41 19.35
CA THR A 171 0.89 -0.49 18.80
C THR A 171 -0.08 0.31 19.64
N ALA A 172 -1.06 0.93 18.99
CA ALA A 172 -2.21 1.58 19.58
C ALA A 172 -3.50 0.81 19.19
N PRO A 173 -4.52 0.80 20.06
CA PRO A 173 -5.83 0.26 19.69
C PRO A 173 -6.54 1.21 18.73
N VAL A 174 -7.27 0.67 17.75
CA VAL A 174 -8.20 1.44 16.92
C VAL A 174 -9.32 1.99 17.80
N LYS A 175 -9.64 3.28 17.67
CA LYS A 175 -10.71 3.91 18.45
C LYS A 175 -12.03 3.18 18.20
N GLY A 176 -12.77 2.85 19.27
CA GLY A 176 -14.03 2.10 19.18
C GLY A 176 -13.90 0.59 19.03
N ALA A 177 -12.67 0.04 18.92
CA ALA A 177 -12.41 -1.40 18.78
C ALA A 177 -13.13 -2.10 17.61
N THR A 178 -13.58 -1.33 16.64
CA THR A 178 -14.19 -1.78 15.38
C THR A 178 -13.53 -1.05 14.22
N PHE A 179 -13.52 -1.68 13.05
CA PHE A 179 -13.04 -0.99 11.86
C PHE A 179 -14.03 0.13 11.49
N PRO A 180 -13.57 1.38 11.27
CA PRO A 180 -14.43 2.51 10.93
C PRO A 180 -15.08 2.33 9.54
N LYS A 181 -16.19 3.03 9.30
CA LYS A 181 -16.88 2.94 8.01
C LYS A 181 -16.12 3.76 6.97
N ILE A 182 -16.03 3.19 5.76
CA ILE A 182 -15.47 3.89 4.60
C ILE A 182 -16.61 4.52 3.79
N THR A 183 -16.53 5.82 3.56
CA THR A 183 -17.43 6.56 2.68
C THR A 183 -17.17 6.15 1.24
N LYS A 184 -18.23 5.78 0.51
CA LYS A 184 -18.12 5.46 -0.91
C LYS A 184 -17.79 6.72 -1.69
N MET A 185 -16.73 6.67 -2.49
CA MET A 185 -16.32 7.75 -3.38
C MET A 185 -15.83 7.22 -4.72
N ASP A 186 -15.71 8.11 -5.70
CA ASP A 186 -15.12 7.77 -6.99
C ASP A 186 -13.59 7.64 -6.87
N PRO A 187 -12.98 6.67 -7.58
CA PRO A 187 -11.53 6.59 -7.66
C PRO A 187 -10.92 7.84 -8.28
N TRP A 188 -9.71 8.17 -7.85
CA TRP A 188 -8.93 9.24 -8.46
C TRP A 188 -8.72 8.96 -9.95
N ASP A 189 -9.00 9.97 -10.76
CA ASP A 189 -8.98 9.90 -12.22
C ASP A 189 -7.55 9.95 -12.82
N GLY A 190 -6.54 10.08 -11.96
CA GLY A 190 -5.13 10.18 -12.35
C GLY A 190 -4.68 11.58 -12.75
N LYS A 191 -5.54 12.60 -12.61
CA LYS A 191 -5.26 13.98 -13.04
C LYS A 191 -5.06 14.93 -11.87
N ASP A 192 -4.62 16.14 -12.22
CA ASP A 192 -4.48 17.27 -11.30
C ASP A 192 -5.85 17.70 -10.76
N GLY A 193 -5.83 18.21 -9.53
CA GLY A 193 -7.03 18.71 -8.88
C GLY A 193 -7.46 20.03 -9.52
N GLN A 194 -8.75 20.15 -9.81
CA GLN A 194 -9.35 21.40 -10.26
C GLN A 194 -10.13 22.00 -9.11
N LEU A 195 -9.96 23.31 -8.88
CA LEU A 195 -10.86 24.02 -7.98
C LEU A 195 -12.27 23.94 -8.55
N PRO A 196 -13.30 23.77 -7.71
CA PRO A 196 -14.67 23.95 -8.16
C PRO A 196 -14.75 25.30 -8.86
N VAL A 197 -15.34 25.34 -10.06
CA VAL A 197 -15.67 26.61 -10.68
C VAL A 197 -16.68 27.26 -9.73
N GLU A 198 -16.30 28.36 -9.08
CA GLU A 198 -17.27 29.19 -8.38
C GLU A 198 -18.25 29.66 -9.46
N GLU A 199 -19.48 29.14 -9.42
CA GLU A 199 -20.56 29.77 -10.18
C GLU A 199 -20.63 31.20 -9.64
N ASP A 200 -20.31 32.19 -10.48
CA ASP A 200 -20.44 33.60 -10.14
C ASP A 200 -21.83 33.80 -9.54
N ILE A 201 -21.91 33.96 -8.22
CA ILE A 201 -23.17 34.20 -7.53
C ILE A 201 -23.70 35.49 -8.13
N ASP A 202 -24.80 35.41 -8.88
CA ASP A 202 -25.43 36.58 -9.48
C ASP A 202 -26.01 37.45 -8.36
N LEU A 203 -25.22 38.41 -7.89
CA LEU A 203 -25.59 39.35 -6.84
C LEU A 203 -26.55 40.44 -7.35
N SER A 204 -27.07 40.35 -8.58
CA SER A 204 -28.04 41.32 -9.11
C SER A 204 -29.39 41.28 -8.41
N ASP A 205 -29.71 40.19 -7.69
CA ASP A 205 -30.94 40.03 -6.90
C ASP A 205 -30.83 40.55 -5.44
N VAL A 206 -29.68 41.13 -5.04
CA VAL A 206 -29.51 41.68 -3.69
C VAL A 206 -29.98 43.14 -3.65
N GLU A 207 -31.27 43.35 -3.37
CA GLU A 207 -31.79 44.67 -2.97
C GLU A 207 -31.30 45.01 -1.55
N LEU A 208 -30.34 45.94 -1.46
CA LEU A 208 -29.95 46.55 -0.19
C LEU A 208 -31.06 47.52 0.25
N ASP A 209 -31.85 47.12 1.23
CA ASP A 209 -32.87 47.98 1.83
C ASP A 209 -32.19 49.13 2.59
N HIS A 210 -32.12 50.29 1.93
CA HIS A 210 -31.55 51.52 2.48
C HIS A 210 -32.55 52.20 3.42
N THR A 211 -32.86 51.55 4.54
CA THR A 211 -33.63 52.20 5.59
C THR A 211 -33.14 51.74 6.95
N GLU A 212 -32.22 52.50 7.55
CA GLU A 212 -32.30 53.02 8.94
C GLU A 212 -31.18 54.08 9.08
N LEU A 213 -31.58 55.35 8.93
CA LEU A 213 -30.82 56.56 9.26
C LEU A 213 -31.20 57.03 10.67
#